data_AF-A0A0A9Z7C8-F1
#
_entry.id   AF-A0A0A9Z7C8-F1
#
_cell.length_a   1.000
_cell.length_b   1.000
_cell.length_c   1.000
_cell.angle_alpha   90.00
_cell.angle_beta   90.00
_cell.angle_gamma   90.00
#
_symmetry.space_group_name_H-M   'P 1'
#
loop_
_entity.id
_entity.type
_entity.pdbx_description
1 polymer ?
#
loop_
_entity_poly.entity_id
_entity_poly.type
_entity_poly.pdbx_seq_one_letter_code
_entity_poly.pdbx_strand_id
1 'polypeptide(L)'
;MSSYLDVNIVANSRFDGKWLKTDLQETIRRPQLAAAWNELIKDGELFGDFSESLLNSAGALAHKGENGVYYCGLRVLNCTCCDGVCGPQRGCNCGPCQQLTLDAPQLQAKTKITPAQQLLNSWTWSPDKSKEDLVGVLNSL
;
A
#
# COMPACT_ATOMS: atom_id res chain seq x y z
N MET A 1 18.48 -13.82 2.44
CA MET A 1 17.24 -13.32 3.07
C MET A 1 16.45 -12.58 2.01
N SER A 2 15.41 -13.22 1.44
CA SER A 2 14.54 -12.57 0.47
C SER A 2 13.44 -11.84 1.25
N SER A 3 13.53 -10.51 1.33
CA SER A 3 12.45 -9.68 1.81
C SER A 3 11.40 -9.61 0.71
N TYR A 4 10.41 -10.49 0.75
CA TYR A 4 9.25 -10.39 -0.12
C TYR A 4 8.49 -9.12 0.26
N LEU A 5 8.56 -8.11 -0.62
CA LEU A 5 7.69 -6.94 -0.54
C LEU A 5 6.25 -7.41 -0.84
N ASP A 6 5.30 -7.04 0.01
CA ASP A 6 3.88 -7.19 -0.32
C ASP A 6 3.53 -6.14 -1.38
N VAL A 7 3.22 -6.59 -2.59
CA VAL A 7 2.92 -5.74 -3.75
C VAL A 7 1.55 -6.12 -4.27
N ASN A 8 0.67 -5.14 -4.32
CA ASN A 8 -0.69 -5.26 -4.82
C ASN A 8 -0.86 -4.38 -6.05
N ILE A 9 -1.65 -4.87 -7.00
CA ILE A 9 -1.96 -4.16 -8.25
C ILE A 9 -3.45 -3.83 -8.23
N VAL A 10 -3.78 -2.58 -8.55
CA VAL A 10 -5.16 -2.15 -8.81
C VAL A 10 -5.22 -1.60 -10.23
N ALA A 11 -6.15 -2.12 -11.03
CA ALA A 11 -6.38 -1.59 -12.36
C ALA A 11 -7.18 -0.28 -12.28
N ASN A 12 -6.74 0.75 -12.99
CA ASN A 12 -7.47 1.99 -13.10
C ASN A 12 -7.94 2.18 -14.54
N SER A 13 -9.27 2.22 -14.72
CA SER A 13 -9.88 2.28 -16.04
C SER A 13 -9.48 3.50 -16.88
N ARG A 14 -8.94 4.55 -16.24
CA ARG A 14 -8.37 5.71 -16.94
C ARG A 14 -7.12 5.34 -17.77
N PHE A 15 -6.38 4.32 -17.36
CA PHE A 15 -5.15 3.87 -18.02
C PHE A 15 -5.35 2.63 -18.91
N ASP A 16 -6.56 2.08 -19.01
CA ASP A 16 -6.85 0.93 -19.88
C ASP A 16 -6.36 1.15 -21.33
N GLY A 17 -6.55 2.36 -21.86
CA GLY A 17 -6.09 2.71 -23.21
C GLY A 17 -4.57 2.71 -23.39
N LYS A 18 -3.80 2.95 -22.32
CA LYS A 18 -2.32 2.85 -22.30
C LYS A 18 -1.91 1.38 -22.38
N TRP A 19 -2.53 0.54 -21.55
CA TRP A 19 -2.20 -0.88 -21.44
C TRP A 19 -2.65 -1.69 -22.67
N LEU A 20 -3.80 -1.36 -23.27
CA LEU A 20 -4.27 -2.00 -24.50
C LEU A 20 -3.29 -1.90 -25.68
N LYS A 21 -2.46 -0.85 -25.70
CA LYS A 21 -1.47 -0.61 -26.77
C LYS A 21 -0.07 -1.11 -26.42
N THR A 22 0.10 -1.71 -25.26
CA THR A 22 1.41 -2.15 -24.77
C THR A 22 1.80 -3.46 -25.45
N ASP A 23 2.98 -3.48 -26.08
CA ASP A 23 3.57 -4.72 -26.61
C ASP A 23 4.10 -5.56 -25.43
N LEU A 24 3.41 -6.66 -25.14
CA LEU A 24 3.76 -7.55 -24.04
C LEU A 24 5.15 -8.20 -24.23
N GLN A 25 5.57 -8.50 -25.46
CA GLN A 25 6.86 -9.13 -25.72
C GLN A 25 8.03 -8.19 -25.44
N GLU A 26 7.86 -6.90 -25.75
CA GLU A 26 8.82 -5.86 -25.37
C GLU A 26 8.80 -5.61 -23.86
N THR A 27 7.60 -5.51 -23.27
CA THR A 27 7.44 -5.13 -21.86
C THR A 27 8.08 -6.09 -20.87
N ILE A 28 8.12 -7.40 -21.19
CA ILE A 28 8.76 -8.41 -20.33
C ILE A 28 10.30 -8.40 -20.43
N ARG A 29 10.90 -7.66 -21.37
CA ARG A 29 12.35 -7.51 -21.45
C ARG A 29 12.83 -6.66 -20.27
N ARG A 30 13.98 -7.02 -19.69
CA ARG A 30 14.45 -6.46 -18.40
C ARG A 30 14.40 -4.92 -18.29
N PRO A 31 14.90 -4.13 -19.26
CA PRO A 31 14.85 -2.67 -19.14
C PRO A 31 13.41 -2.11 -19.23
N GLN A 32 12.59 -2.68 -20.10
CA GLN A 32 11.20 -2.27 -20.30
C GLN A 32 10.32 -2.65 -19.11
N LEU A 33 10.59 -3.77 -18.46
CA LEU A 33 9.89 -4.19 -17.26
C LEU A 33 10.06 -3.19 -16.12
N ALA A 34 11.29 -2.69 -15.91
CA ALA A 34 11.56 -1.66 -14.91
C ALA A 34 10.86 -0.34 -15.26
N ALA A 35 10.79 0.02 -16.54
CA ALA A 35 10.05 1.19 -17.00
C ALA A 35 8.54 1.03 -16.72
N ALA A 36 7.93 -0.09 -17.11
CA ALA A 36 6.51 -0.37 -16.86
C ALA A 36 6.18 -0.41 -15.36
N TRP A 37 7.07 -0.96 -14.54
CA TRP A 37 6.95 -0.94 -13.08
C TRP A 37 6.90 0.49 -12.53
N ASN A 38 7.82 1.35 -12.95
CA ASN A 38 7.85 2.74 -12.52
C ASN A 38 6.60 3.51 -12.98
N GLU A 39 6.07 3.18 -14.15
CA GLU A 39 4.83 3.75 -14.65
C GLU A 39 3.63 3.32 -13.80
N LEU A 40 3.51 2.04 -13.44
CA LEU A 40 2.46 1.56 -12.53
C LEU A 40 2.50 2.26 -11.16
N ILE A 41 3.69 2.54 -10.63
CA ILE A 41 3.85 3.32 -9.39
C ILE A 41 3.36 4.76 -9.58
N LYS A 42 3.79 5.44 -10.65
CA LYS A 42 3.40 6.82 -10.94
C LYS A 42 1.89 6.96 -11.15
N ASP A 43 1.28 5.97 -11.80
CA ASP A 43 -0.14 5.93 -12.10
C ASP A 43 -0.99 5.54 -10.87
N GLY A 44 -0.34 5.12 -9.77
CA GLY A 44 -1.03 4.65 -8.56
C GLY A 44 -1.73 3.30 -8.78
N GLU A 45 -1.29 2.52 -9.75
CA GLU A 45 -1.80 1.16 -10.02
C GLU A 45 -1.04 0.09 -9.23
N LEU A 46 0.07 0.48 -8.58
CA LEU A 46 0.88 -0.39 -7.73
C LEU A 46 1.02 0.21 -6.33
N PHE A 47 0.67 -0.57 -5.31
CA PHE A 47 0.74 -0.18 -3.91
C PHE A 47 1.17 -1.35 -3.04
N GLY A 48 1.67 -1.07 -1.84
CA GLY A 48 2.21 -2.09 -0.95
C GLY A 48 2.92 -1.50 0.24
N ASP A 49 3.83 -2.25 0.84
CA ASP A 49 4.57 -1.85 2.04
C ASP A 49 5.38 -0.54 1.86
N PHE A 50 5.67 -0.16 0.62
CA PHE A 50 6.41 1.05 0.25
C PHE A 50 5.52 2.29 0.07
N SER A 51 4.20 2.17 0.14
CA SER A 51 3.26 3.28 -0.11
C SER A 51 2.35 3.53 1.09
N GLU A 52 2.05 4.78 1.39
CA GLU A 52 1.03 5.15 2.38
C GLU A 52 -0.41 5.01 1.86
N SER A 53 -0.58 4.41 0.67
CA SER A 53 -1.87 4.26 0.01
C SER A 53 -2.63 3.04 0.53
N LEU A 54 -3.94 3.18 0.68
CA LEU A 54 -4.83 2.11 1.13
C LEU A 54 -6.06 2.02 0.23
N LEU A 55 -6.65 0.83 0.12
CA LEU A 55 -7.93 0.66 -0.56
C LEU A 55 -9.07 1.13 0.35
N ASN A 56 -9.97 1.93 -0.20
CA ASN A 56 -11.22 2.28 0.47
C ASN A 56 -12.30 1.20 0.27
N SER A 57 -13.46 1.36 0.90
CA SER A 57 -14.59 0.42 0.78
C SER A 57 -15.21 0.32 -0.61
N ALA A 58 -14.88 1.25 -1.53
CA ALA A 58 -15.27 1.19 -2.94
C ALA A 58 -14.23 0.52 -3.83
N GLY A 59 -13.15 -0.03 -3.25
CA GLY A 59 -12.06 -0.67 -3.99
C GLY A 59 -11.13 0.31 -4.72
N ALA A 60 -11.26 1.61 -4.46
CA ALA A 60 -10.37 2.61 -5.05
C ALA A 60 -9.15 2.83 -4.14
N LEU A 61 -7.97 2.94 -4.75
CA LEU A 61 -6.76 3.32 -4.04
C LEU A 61 -6.85 4.78 -3.60
N ALA A 62 -6.64 5.03 -2.31
CA ALA A 62 -6.67 6.34 -1.72
C ALA A 62 -5.33 6.68 -1.08
N HIS A 63 -4.90 7.92 -1.27
CA HIS A 63 -3.63 8.45 -0.79
C HIS A 63 -3.87 9.34 0.43
N LYS A 64 -3.00 9.24 1.43
CA LYS A 64 -3.03 10.10 2.61
C LYS A 64 -2.53 11.50 2.23
N GLY A 65 -3.36 12.52 2.46
CA GLY A 65 -2.95 13.91 2.37
C GLY A 65 -2.15 14.36 3.59
N GLU A 66 -1.51 15.52 3.50
CA GLU A 66 -0.73 16.11 4.60
C GLU A 66 -1.57 16.37 5.86
N ASN A 67 -2.89 16.57 5.69
CA ASN A 67 -3.86 16.71 6.76
C ASN A 67 -4.29 15.38 7.42
N GLY A 68 -3.70 14.25 6.99
CA GLY A 68 -4.03 12.90 7.48
C GLY A 68 -5.31 12.30 6.89
N VAL A 69 -6.01 13.01 5.99
CA VAL A 69 -7.23 12.55 5.33
C VAL A 69 -6.88 11.80 4.06
N TYR A 70 -7.57 10.70 3.77
CA TYR A 70 -7.34 9.91 2.57
C TYR A 70 -8.16 10.41 1.39
N TYR A 71 -7.62 10.39 0.17
CA TYR A 71 -8.34 10.83 -1.04
C TYR A 71 -8.07 9.88 -2.21
N CYS A 72 -9.12 9.48 -2.94
CA CYS A 72 -8.99 8.57 -4.10
C CYS A 72 -8.76 9.27 -5.44
N GLY A 73 -8.87 10.61 -5.52
CA GLY A 73 -8.66 11.36 -6.77
C GLY A 73 -9.71 11.12 -7.86
N LEU A 74 -10.73 10.30 -7.61
CA LEU A 74 -11.78 10.00 -8.58
C LEU A 74 -12.89 11.06 -8.57
N ARG A 75 -13.54 11.26 -9.72
CA ARG A 75 -14.70 12.14 -9.88
C ARG A 75 -15.98 11.43 -9.40
N VAL A 76 -16.15 11.33 -8.08
CA VAL A 76 -17.23 10.56 -7.42
C VAL A 76 -18.17 11.42 -6.57
N LEU A 77 -17.96 12.74 -6.55
CA LEU A 77 -18.73 13.66 -5.72
C LEU A 77 -19.78 14.38 -6.55
N ASN A 78 -20.98 14.49 -5.99
CA ASN A 78 -22.13 15.19 -6.60
C ASN A 78 -22.52 16.47 -5.82
N CYS A 79 -21.68 16.91 -4.88
CA CYS A 79 -21.95 18.14 -4.13
C CYS A 79 -21.62 19.38 -4.97
N THR A 80 -22.32 20.48 -4.69
CA THR A 80 -22.14 21.76 -5.38
C THR A 80 -20.99 22.61 -4.82
N CYS A 81 -20.31 22.16 -3.76
CA CYS A 81 -19.25 22.90 -3.08
C CYS A 81 -17.83 22.58 -3.56
N CYS A 82 -17.65 21.67 -4.53
CA CYS A 82 -16.34 21.23 -5.00
C CYS A 82 -16.33 20.98 -6.52
N ASP A 83 -15.17 20.65 -7.08
CA ASP A 83 -15.00 20.34 -8.50
C ASP A 83 -15.47 18.94 -8.93
N GLY A 84 -16.08 18.19 -8.00
CA GLY A 84 -16.56 16.82 -8.19
C GLY A 84 -15.50 15.74 -7.96
N VAL A 85 -14.23 16.11 -7.73
CA VAL A 85 -13.10 15.19 -7.55
C VAL A 85 -12.81 15.00 -6.07
N CYS A 86 -12.59 13.76 -5.62
CA CYS A 86 -12.19 13.49 -4.24
C CYS A 86 -10.70 13.86 -4.04
N GLY A 87 -10.41 15.04 -3.51
CA GLY A 87 -9.02 15.51 -3.33
C GLY A 87 -8.88 16.70 -2.38
N PRO A 88 -7.67 16.99 -1.87
CA PRO A 88 -7.45 17.99 -0.82
C PRO A 88 -7.51 19.45 -1.30
N GLN A 89 -7.31 19.73 -2.59
CA GLN A 89 -7.21 21.10 -3.10
C GLN A 89 -8.57 21.75 -3.40
N ARG A 90 -9.39 21.10 -4.21
CA ARG A 90 -10.68 21.64 -4.71
C ARG A 90 -11.83 20.65 -4.55
N GLY A 91 -11.56 19.54 -3.87
CA GLY A 91 -12.44 18.40 -3.68
C GLY A 91 -12.92 18.26 -2.25
N CYS A 92 -14.04 17.56 -2.06
CA CYS A 92 -14.36 17.02 -0.75
C CYS A 92 -13.72 15.64 -0.57
N ASN A 93 -13.75 15.13 0.65
CA ASN A 93 -13.46 13.74 0.90
C ASN A 93 -14.71 12.89 0.67
N CYS A 94 -14.66 11.87 -0.20
CA CYS A 94 -15.84 11.03 -0.48
C CYS A 94 -16.14 10.06 0.68
N GLY A 95 -17.39 9.60 0.80
CA GLY A 95 -17.83 8.72 1.90
C GLY A 95 -16.90 7.52 2.17
N PRO A 96 -16.52 6.73 1.14
CA PRO A 96 -15.56 5.64 1.31
C PRO A 96 -14.20 6.07 1.87
N CYS A 97 -13.68 7.21 1.45
CA CYS A 97 -12.40 7.73 1.92
C CYS A 97 -12.50 8.40 3.31
N GLN A 98 -13.68 8.92 3.69
CA GLN A 98 -13.95 9.39 5.06
C GLN A 98 -13.87 8.22 6.03
N GLN A 99 -14.53 7.10 5.70
CA GLN A 99 -14.47 5.89 6.49
C GLN A 99 -13.03 5.35 6.58
N LEU A 100 -12.32 5.27 5.45
CA LEU A 100 -10.93 4.85 5.43
C LEU A 100 -10.04 5.72 6.34
N THR A 101 -10.29 7.04 6.40
CA THR A 101 -9.52 7.94 7.28
C THR A 101 -9.67 7.57 8.76
N LEU A 102 -10.85 7.12 9.18
CA LEU A 102 -11.11 6.67 10.54
C LEU A 102 -10.48 5.29 10.82
N ASP A 103 -10.49 4.39 9.83
CA ASP A 103 -10.03 3.01 9.97
C ASP A 103 -8.51 2.85 9.78
N ALA A 104 -7.88 3.76 9.03
CA ALA A 104 -6.46 3.68 8.66
C ALA A 104 -5.48 3.52 9.83
N PRO A 105 -5.65 4.19 11.00
CA PRO A 105 -4.78 3.97 12.15
C PRO A 105 -4.75 2.50 12.62
N GLN A 106 -5.88 1.80 12.54
CA GLN A 106 -5.95 0.39 12.92
C GLN A 106 -5.39 -0.54 11.84
N LEU A 107 -5.55 -0.16 10.57
CA LEU A 107 -5.01 -0.91 9.43
C LEU A 107 -3.48 -0.81 9.36
N GLN A 108 -2.91 0.37 9.63
CA GLN A 108 -1.45 0.60 9.63
C GLN A 108 -0.76 0.06 10.89
N ALA A 109 -1.45 0.02 12.04
CA ALA A 109 -0.95 -0.60 13.26
C ALA A 109 -0.75 -2.13 13.12
N LYS A 110 -1.36 -2.77 12.12
CA LYS A 110 -1.04 -4.15 11.71
C LYS A 110 0.23 -4.18 10.85
N THR A 111 1.30 -3.54 11.27
CA THR A 111 2.62 -3.89 10.72
C THR A 111 2.80 -5.38 10.99
N LYS A 112 2.88 -6.21 9.94
CA LYS A 112 3.08 -7.65 10.07
C LYS A 112 4.42 -7.84 10.80
N ILE A 113 4.38 -8.04 12.12
CA ILE A 113 5.58 -8.35 12.88
C ILE A 113 6.07 -9.66 12.29
N THR A 114 7.19 -9.60 11.56
CA THR A 114 7.74 -10.82 10.97
C THR A 114 8.08 -11.79 12.10
N PRO A 115 7.99 -13.11 11.89
CA PRO A 115 8.34 -14.09 12.93
C PRO A 115 9.74 -13.84 13.53
N ALA A 116 10.68 -13.36 12.71
CA ALA A 116 11.99 -12.92 13.16
C ALA A 116 11.93 -11.70 14.10
N GLN A 117 11.13 -10.68 13.79
CA GLN A 117 10.97 -9.50 14.65
C GLN A 117 10.25 -9.85 15.97
N GLN A 118 9.29 -10.79 15.95
CA GLN A 118 8.63 -11.31 17.16
C GLN A 118 9.65 -12.02 18.06
N LEU A 119 10.47 -12.90 17.46
CA LEU A 119 11.54 -13.59 18.17
C LEU A 119 12.53 -12.58 18.77
N LEU A 120 13.05 -11.64 17.97
CA LEU A 120 13.99 -10.62 18.46
C LEU A 120 13.40 -9.80 19.60
N ASN A 121 12.18 -9.28 19.48
CA ASN A 121 11.53 -8.51 20.55
C ASN A 121 11.36 -9.32 21.84
N SER A 122 11.02 -10.61 21.72
CA SER A 122 10.91 -11.50 22.89
C SER A 122 12.26 -11.74 23.58
N TRP A 123 13.37 -11.56 22.88
CA TRP A 123 14.73 -11.68 23.41
C TRP A 123 15.28 -10.35 23.94
N THR A 124 15.02 -9.24 23.27
CA THR A 124 15.56 -7.91 23.62
C THR A 124 15.06 -7.39 24.98
N TRP A 125 13.85 -7.76 25.38
CA TRP A 125 13.21 -7.22 26.59
C TRP A 125 12.92 -8.25 27.68
N SER A 126 13.42 -9.48 27.54
CA SER A 126 13.21 -10.54 28.54
C SER A 126 14.39 -10.59 29.51
N PRO A 127 14.17 -10.44 30.83
CA PRO A 127 15.25 -10.40 31.81
C PRO A 127 15.96 -11.76 31.99
N ASP A 128 15.34 -12.88 31.62
CA ASP A 128 15.79 -14.23 32.03
C ASP A 128 15.99 -15.23 30.86
N LYS A 129 16.53 -14.79 29.71
CA LYS A 129 16.86 -15.74 28.60
C LYS A 129 18.18 -16.46 28.88
N SER A 130 18.16 -17.78 28.95
CA SER A 130 19.31 -18.66 29.20
C SER A 130 20.04 -19.09 27.92
N LYS A 131 21.22 -19.71 28.07
CA LYS A 131 21.97 -20.28 26.94
C LYS A 131 21.21 -21.44 26.30
N GLU A 132 20.49 -22.21 27.11
CA GLU A 132 19.69 -23.35 26.70
C GLU A 132 18.53 -22.91 25.80
N ASP A 133 17.91 -21.76 26.12
CA ASP A 133 16.87 -21.15 25.28
C ASP A 133 17.40 -20.77 23.89
N LEU A 134 18.67 -20.33 23.80
CA LEU A 134 19.29 -19.94 22.52
C LEU A 134 19.51 -21.16 21.63
N VAL A 135 20.01 -22.25 22.23
CA VAL A 135 20.21 -23.51 21.53
C VAL A 135 18.89 -24.09 21.05
N GLY A 136 17.82 -24.01 21.87
CA GLY A 136 16.48 -24.44 21.48
C GLY A 136 15.95 -23.71 20.25
N VAL A 137 16.13 -22.39 20.19
CA VAL A 137 15.74 -21.57 19.04
C VAL A 137 16.56 -21.91 17.79
N LEU A 138 17.89 -22.03 17.91
CA LEU A 138 18.77 -22.38 16.78
C LEU A 138 18.46 -23.74 16.18
N ASN A 139 17.99 -24.70 16.98
CA ASN A 139 17.58 -26.02 16.52
C ASN A 139 16.17 -26.06 15.89
N SER A 140 15.38 -24.98 16.05
CA SER A 140 14.02 -24.87 15.51
C SER A 140 13.94 -24.10 14.18
N LEU A 141 15.06 -23.54 13.72
CA LEU A 141 15.24 -22.90 12.42
C LEU A 141 15.57 -23.93 11.33
#